data_AF-A0A930N259-F1
#
_entry.id   AF-A0A930N259-F1
#
_cell.length_a   1.000
_cell.length_b   1.000
_cell.length_c   1.000
_cell.angle_alpha   90.00
_cell.angle_beta   90.00
_cell.angle_gamma   90.00
#
_symmetry.space_group_name_H-M   'P 1'
#
loop_
_entity.id
_entity.type
_entity.pdbx_description
1 polymer ?
#
loop_
_entity_poly.entity_id
_entity_poly.type
_entity_poly.pdbx_seq_one_letter_code
_entity_poly.pdbx_strand_id
1 'polypeptide(L)'
;MLQKILASLRRPTVLFLLVGIAIAIATAVFLRHRTRQATARELQAEQLRLPDTLRVVTLSGATTFFIYRDEPMGYQYELVRLFAQSHKLPLKLFVTHSIEEAEAMVEQGRVDLCITPQAMTHSAKERLRFAGPEVMTGLVLVQRKAKT
;
A
#
# COMPACT_ATOMS: atom_id res chain seq x y z
N MET A 1 29.84 52.10 11.80
CA MET A 1 28.85 51.21 12.45
C MET A 1 29.39 49.79 12.68
N LEU A 2 30.03 49.16 11.67
CA LEU A 2 30.64 47.83 11.79
C LEU A 2 31.72 47.68 12.88
N GLN A 3 32.58 48.70 13.09
CA GLN A 3 33.64 48.63 14.11
C GLN A 3 33.11 48.60 15.56
N LYS A 4 31.98 49.27 15.84
CA LYS A 4 31.32 49.22 17.16
C LYS A 4 30.69 47.85 17.43
N ILE A 5 30.14 47.23 16.38
CA ILE A 5 29.61 45.86 16.44
C ILE A 5 30.75 44.87 16.72
N LEU A 6 31.88 45.00 16.02
CA LEU A 6 33.10 44.18 16.24
C LEU A 6 33.66 44.31 17.66
N ALA A 7 33.69 45.52 18.23
CA ALA A 7 34.18 45.77 19.58
C ALA A 7 33.22 45.23 20.67
N SER A 8 31.91 45.26 20.42
CA SER A 8 30.91 44.68 21.33
C SER A 8 30.96 43.14 21.36
N LEU A 9 31.41 42.52 20.26
CA LEU A 9 31.55 41.07 20.10
C LEU A 9 32.65 40.48 21.00
N ARG A 10 33.61 41.30 21.43
CA ARG A 10 34.68 40.93 22.37
C ARG A 10 34.23 40.89 23.83
N ARG A 11 33.01 41.35 24.14
CA ARG A 11 32.46 41.29 25.50
C ARG A 11 31.95 39.86 25.77
N PRO A 12 32.39 39.22 26.86
CA PRO A 12 32.01 37.83 27.15
C PRO A 12 30.49 37.64 27.25
N THR A 13 29.77 38.67 27.72
CA THR A 13 28.30 38.66 27.82
C THR A 13 27.58 38.53 26.48
N VAL A 14 28.11 39.15 25.41
CA VAL A 14 27.54 39.06 24.06
C VAL A 14 27.79 37.68 23.47
N LEU A 15 28.95 37.07 23.75
CA LEU A 15 29.28 35.71 23.33
C LEU A 15 28.34 34.68 23.98
N PHE A 16 28.09 34.79 25.29
CA PHE A 16 27.15 33.91 26.00
C PHE A 16 25.71 34.05 25.49
N LEU A 17 25.27 35.27 25.16
CA LEU A 17 23.94 35.50 24.57
C LEU A 17 23.81 34.83 23.18
N LEU A 18 24.82 34.98 22.33
CA LEU A 18 24.84 34.37 20.99
C LEU A 18 24.86 32.83 21.06
N VAL A 19 25.62 32.26 21.99
CA VAL A 19 25.64 30.80 22.23
C VAL A 19 24.28 30.31 22.72
N GLY A 20 23.64 31.03 23.65
CA GLY A 20 22.28 30.69 24.12
C GLY A 20 21.24 30.70 22.99
N ILE A 21 21.29 31.71 22.12
CA ILE A 21 20.41 31.80 20.94
C ILE A 21 20.70 30.66 19.95
N ALA A 22 21.97 30.34 19.70
CA ALA A 22 22.35 29.24 18.81
C ALA A 22 21.88 27.88 19.35
N ILE A 23 22.01 27.64 20.65
CA ILE A 23 21.49 26.43 21.32
C ILE A 23 19.96 26.41 21.22
N ALA A 24 19.26 27.52 21.47
CA ALA A 24 17.81 27.57 21.37
C ALA A 24 17.31 27.26 19.95
N ILE A 25 17.96 27.81 18.91
CA ILE A 25 17.63 27.53 17.51
C ILE A 25 17.94 26.07 17.15
N ALA A 26 19.11 25.55 17.52
CA ALA A 26 19.47 24.15 17.28
C ALA A 26 18.48 23.20 17.95
N THR A 27 18.07 23.49 19.19
CA THR A 27 17.08 22.71 19.94
C THR A 27 15.71 22.77 19.28
N ALA A 28 15.26 23.96 18.84
CA ALA A 28 13.98 24.12 18.14
C ALA A 28 13.95 23.36 16.80
N VAL A 29 15.05 23.41 16.03
CA VAL A 29 15.18 22.66 14.77
C VAL A 29 15.18 21.15 15.04
N PHE A 30 15.90 20.69 16.07
CA PHE A 30 15.96 19.29 16.45
C PHE A 30 14.58 18.74 16.89
N LEU A 31 13.84 19.49 17.71
CA LEU A 31 12.48 19.13 18.13
C LEU A 31 11.50 19.11 16.94
N ARG A 32 11.61 20.07 16.02
CA ARG A 32 10.80 20.11 14.78
C ARG A 32 11.12 18.93 13.85
N HIS A 33 12.38 18.53 13.77
CA HIS A 33 12.78 17.38 12.97
C HIS A 33 12.25 16.07 13.58
N ARG A 34 12.34 15.89 14.91
CA ARG A 34 11.79 14.72 15.60
C ARG A 34 10.28 14.60 15.46
N THR A 35 9.55 15.69 15.65
CA THR A 35 8.08 15.70 15.50
C THR A 35 7.67 15.36 14.07
N ARG A 36 8.32 15.95 13.05
CA ARG A 36 8.09 15.59 11.64
C ARG A 36 8.36 14.11 11.36
N GLN A 37 9.45 13.56 11.88
CA GLN A 37 9.76 12.13 11.71
C GLN A 37 8.74 11.22 12.41
N ALA A 38 8.27 11.60 13.61
CA ALA A 38 7.25 10.85 14.33
C ALA A 38 5.93 10.82 13.55
N THR A 39 5.45 11.98 13.09
CA THR A 39 4.23 12.08 12.27
C THR A 39 4.35 11.30 10.96
N ALA A 40 5.51 11.35 10.30
CA ALA A 40 5.73 10.58 9.08
C ALA A 40 5.67 9.05 9.32
N ARG A 41 6.21 8.58 10.44
CA ARG A 41 6.12 7.16 10.84
C ARG A 41 4.71 6.74 11.19
N GLU A 42 3.97 7.59 11.89
CA GLU A 42 2.57 7.34 12.24
C GLU A 42 1.71 7.24 10.98
N LEU A 43 1.84 8.19 10.04
CA LEU A 43 1.15 8.15 8.75
C LEU A 43 1.50 6.89 7.95
N GLN A 44 2.78 6.49 7.95
CA GLN A 44 3.21 5.27 7.27
C GLN A 44 2.66 4.01 7.94
N ALA A 45 2.62 3.97 9.27
CA ALA A 45 2.04 2.87 10.02
C ALA A 45 0.53 2.77 9.80
N GLU A 46 -0.14 3.91 9.68
CA GLU A 46 -1.57 3.98 9.34
C GLU A 46 -1.83 3.49 7.92
N GLN A 47 -0.99 3.87 6.95
CA GLN A 47 -1.08 3.39 5.56
C GLN A 47 -0.84 1.88 5.42
N LEU A 48 -0.05 1.27 6.32
CA LEU A 48 0.23 -0.16 6.35
C LEU A 48 -0.73 -0.94 7.26
N ARG A 49 -1.67 -0.25 7.91
CA ARG A 49 -2.60 -0.88 8.84
C ARG A 49 -3.59 -1.73 8.04
N LEU A 50 -3.64 -3.02 8.37
CA LEU A 50 -4.61 -3.93 7.80
C LEU A 50 -6.03 -3.62 8.32
N PRO A 51 -7.07 -3.88 7.53
CA PRO A 51 -8.45 -3.72 7.97
C PRO A 51 -8.77 -4.70 9.10
N ASP A 52 -9.88 -4.48 9.78
CA ASP A 52 -10.42 -5.39 10.79
C ASP A 52 -10.91 -6.72 10.19
N THR A 53 -11.37 -6.69 8.93
CA THR A 53 -11.79 -7.84 8.13
C THR A 53 -11.25 -7.69 6.71
N LEU A 54 -10.61 -8.74 6.19
CA LEU A 54 -10.15 -8.77 4.81
C LEU A 54 -11.33 -9.07 3.88
N ARG A 55 -11.76 -8.08 3.09
CA ARG A 55 -12.86 -8.21 2.14
C ARG A 55 -12.30 -8.48 0.75
N VAL A 56 -12.64 -9.63 0.18
CA VAL A 56 -12.05 -10.12 -1.06
C VAL A 56 -13.12 -10.40 -2.08
N VAL A 57 -12.90 -9.98 -3.33
CA VAL A 57 -13.76 -10.32 -4.47
C VAL A 57 -13.07 -11.27 -5.44
N THR A 58 -13.84 -12.18 -6.04
CA THR A 58 -13.35 -13.10 -7.05
C THR A 58 -14.45 -13.49 -8.03
N LEU A 59 -14.07 -14.15 -9.13
CA LEU A 59 -14.96 -14.84 -10.04
C LEU A 59 -14.82 -16.34 -9.84
N SER A 60 -15.92 -17.07 -10.05
CA SER A 60 -15.89 -18.53 -10.02
C SER A 60 -15.02 -19.07 -11.17
N GLY A 61 -14.04 -19.91 -10.85
CA GLY A 61 -13.09 -20.45 -11.82
C GLY A 61 -12.21 -21.54 -11.22
N ALA A 62 -11.65 -22.39 -12.07
CA ALA A 62 -10.90 -23.57 -11.63
C ALA A 62 -9.62 -23.24 -10.83
N THR A 63 -9.03 -22.07 -11.06
CA THR A 63 -7.81 -21.61 -10.36
C THR A 63 -8.08 -20.53 -9.32
N THR A 64 -9.26 -19.90 -9.35
CA THR A 64 -9.62 -18.78 -8.47
C THR A 64 -10.35 -19.27 -7.23
N PHE A 65 -11.63 -19.58 -7.40
CA PHE A 65 -12.54 -20.03 -6.37
C PHE A 65 -13.64 -20.89 -6.98
N PHE A 66 -13.96 -21.99 -6.32
CA PHE A 66 -15.11 -22.83 -6.63
C PHE A 66 -15.52 -23.63 -5.39
N ILE A 67 -16.77 -24.11 -5.37
CA ILE A 67 -17.21 -25.04 -4.34
C ILE A 67 -17.11 -26.47 -4.88
N TYR A 68 -16.45 -27.34 -4.15
CA TYR A 68 -16.37 -28.76 -4.46
C TYR A 68 -16.78 -29.57 -3.24
N ARG A 69 -17.87 -30.36 -3.35
CA ARG A 69 -18.43 -31.15 -2.24
C ARG A 69 -18.64 -30.31 -0.97
N ASP A 70 -19.28 -29.14 -1.15
CA ASP A 70 -19.55 -28.16 -0.10
C ASP A 70 -18.31 -27.54 0.56
N GLU A 71 -17.12 -27.79 0.02
CA GLU A 71 -15.87 -27.16 0.47
C GLU A 71 -15.42 -26.06 -0.50
N PRO A 72 -15.04 -24.88 0.01
CA PRO A 72 -14.43 -23.84 -0.81
C PRO A 72 -13.02 -24.26 -1.21
N MET A 73 -12.76 -24.22 -2.50
CA MET A 73 -11.50 -24.59 -3.12
C MET A 73 -11.05 -23.50 -4.08
N GLY A 74 -9.79 -23.57 -4.50
CA GLY A 74 -9.21 -22.66 -5.47
C GLY A 74 -7.85 -22.18 -5.00
N TYR A 75 -6.90 -22.11 -5.93
CA TYR A 75 -5.54 -21.74 -5.59
C TYR A 75 -5.45 -20.31 -5.05
N GLN A 76 -6.10 -19.34 -5.71
CA GLN A 76 -6.12 -17.95 -5.24
C GLN A 76 -6.88 -17.78 -3.92
N TYR A 77 -7.98 -18.53 -3.75
CA TYR A 77 -8.71 -18.57 -2.48
C TYR A 77 -7.84 -19.04 -1.31
N GLU A 78 -7.07 -20.12 -1.50
CA GLU A 78 -6.18 -20.64 -0.46
C GLU A 78 -5.05 -19.64 -0.12
N LEU A 79 -4.49 -18.96 -1.13
CA LEU A 79 -3.48 -17.91 -0.88
C LEU A 79 -4.01 -16.80 0.02
N VAL A 80 -5.20 -16.27 -0.30
CA VAL A 80 -5.77 -15.16 0.49
C VAL A 80 -6.25 -15.64 1.86
N ARG A 81 -6.71 -16.89 1.98
CA ARG A 81 -7.07 -17.52 3.24
C ARG A 81 -5.85 -17.66 4.16
N LEU A 82 -4.72 -18.14 3.64
CA LEU A 82 -3.47 -18.27 4.39
C LEU A 82 -2.95 -16.89 4.83
N PHE A 83 -3.05 -15.88 3.96
CA PHE A 83 -2.70 -14.51 4.30
C PHE A 83 -3.59 -13.95 5.43
N ALA A 84 -4.90 -14.11 5.33
CA ALA A 84 -5.82 -13.70 6.39
C ALA A 84 -5.50 -14.40 7.72
N GLN A 85 -5.22 -15.71 7.67
CA GLN A 85 -4.86 -16.50 8.84
C GLN A 85 -3.54 -16.05 9.48
N SER A 86 -2.49 -15.80 8.71
CA SER A 86 -1.19 -15.36 9.23
C SER A 86 -1.28 -14.00 9.92
N HIS A 87 -2.20 -13.15 9.47
CA HIS A 87 -2.48 -11.83 10.03
C HIS A 87 -3.63 -11.82 11.06
N LYS A 88 -4.23 -12.99 11.37
CA LYS A 88 -5.37 -13.14 12.28
C LYS A 88 -6.58 -12.28 11.91
N LEU A 89 -6.82 -12.15 10.60
CA LEU A 89 -7.94 -11.41 10.04
C LEU A 89 -9.09 -12.36 9.68
N PRO A 90 -10.34 -12.01 9.98
CA PRO A 90 -11.49 -12.62 9.34
C PRO A 90 -11.46 -12.37 7.83
N LEU A 91 -11.84 -13.38 7.04
CA LEU A 91 -11.96 -13.30 5.60
C LEU A 91 -13.43 -13.22 5.20
N LYS A 92 -13.81 -12.20 4.43
CA LYS A 92 -15.13 -12.07 3.80
C LYS A 92 -14.99 -12.14 2.29
N LEU A 93 -15.45 -13.23 1.68
CA LEU A 93 -15.36 -13.44 0.24
C LEU A 93 -16.66 -13.03 -0.46
N PHE A 94 -16.53 -12.35 -1.60
CA PHE A 94 -17.59 -12.00 -2.54
C PHE A 94 -17.30 -12.66 -3.88
N VAL A 95 -18.33 -13.24 -4.51
CA VAL A 95 -18.22 -13.84 -5.84
C VAL A 95 -19.09 -13.05 -6.80
N THR A 96 -18.48 -12.49 -7.85
CA THR A 96 -19.16 -11.69 -8.88
C THR A 96 -19.28 -12.46 -10.19
N HIS A 97 -20.11 -11.93 -11.11
CA HIS A 97 -20.33 -12.55 -12.41
C HIS A 97 -19.38 -12.03 -13.50
N SER A 98 -18.79 -10.85 -13.30
CA SER A 98 -17.86 -10.25 -14.26
C SER A 98 -16.67 -9.59 -13.57
N ILE A 99 -15.60 -9.41 -14.35
CA ILE A 99 -14.38 -8.76 -13.86
C ILE A 99 -14.61 -7.26 -13.65
N GLU A 100 -15.42 -6.63 -14.48
CA GLU A 100 -15.77 -5.21 -14.38
C GLU A 100 -16.49 -4.91 -13.06
N GLU A 101 -17.39 -5.81 -12.62
CA GLU A 101 -18.04 -5.69 -11.31
C GLU A 101 -17.04 -5.81 -10.16
N ALA A 102 -16.11 -6.77 -10.26
CA ALA A 102 -15.06 -6.96 -9.26
C ALA A 102 -14.13 -5.75 -9.17
N GLU A 103 -13.69 -5.21 -10.32
CA GLU A 103 -12.88 -3.99 -10.39
C GLU A 103 -13.62 -2.80 -9.77
N ALA A 104 -14.89 -2.60 -10.13
CA ALA A 104 -15.69 -1.50 -9.59
C ALA A 104 -15.83 -1.60 -8.06
N MET A 105 -15.97 -2.81 -7.51
CA MET A 105 -16.00 -3.00 -6.04
C MET A 105 -14.68 -2.60 -5.38
N VAL A 106 -13.54 -2.85 -6.02
CA VAL A 106 -12.22 -2.42 -5.53
C VAL A 106 -12.09 -0.89 -5.62
N GLU A 107 -12.40 -0.30 -6.77
CA GLU A 107 -12.31 1.15 -7.00
C GLU A 107 -13.20 1.95 -6.03
N GLN A 108 -14.38 1.43 -5.70
CA GLN A 108 -15.32 2.03 -4.76
C GLN A 108 -14.93 1.79 -3.29
N GLY A 109 -13.87 1.03 -3.00
CA GLY A 109 -13.46 0.68 -1.64
C GLY A 109 -14.44 -0.24 -0.90
N ARG A 110 -15.34 -0.93 -1.63
CA ARG A 110 -16.29 -1.90 -1.06
C ARG A 110 -15.58 -3.18 -0.62
N VAL A 111 -14.48 -3.50 -1.27
CA VAL A 111 -13.57 -4.62 -0.97
C VAL A 111 -12.12 -4.14 -1.00
N ASP A 112 -11.24 -4.90 -0.36
CA ASP A 112 -9.82 -4.58 -0.20
C ASP A 112 -8.96 -5.18 -1.33
N LEU A 113 -9.38 -6.33 -1.88
CA LEU A 113 -8.59 -7.10 -2.84
C LEU A 113 -9.48 -7.85 -3.84
N CYS A 114 -9.10 -7.83 -5.12
CA CYS A 114 -9.58 -8.78 -6.12
C CYS A 114 -8.52 -9.86 -6.34
N ILE A 115 -8.90 -11.14 -6.25
CA ILE A 115 -7.98 -12.28 -6.42
C ILE A 115 -8.17 -13.00 -7.77
N THR A 116 -9.00 -12.47 -8.66
CA THR A 116 -9.12 -13.01 -10.03
C THR A 116 -7.92 -12.54 -10.85
N PRO A 117 -7.08 -13.45 -11.38
CA PRO A 117 -5.93 -13.07 -12.18
C PRO A 117 -6.34 -12.29 -13.42
N GLN A 118 -5.63 -11.20 -13.69
CA GLN A 118 -5.89 -10.34 -14.81
C GLN A 118 -4.59 -9.83 -15.43
N ALA A 119 -4.61 -9.62 -16.75
CA ALA A 119 -3.51 -9.00 -17.46
C ALA A 119 -3.26 -7.56 -16.97
N MET A 120 -2.00 -7.26 -16.67
CA MET A 120 -1.56 -5.93 -16.25
C MET A 120 -1.44 -4.98 -17.44
N THR A 121 -2.56 -4.52 -17.99
CA THR A 121 -2.60 -3.55 -19.10
C THR A 121 -2.26 -2.13 -18.62
N HIS A 122 -1.92 -1.24 -19.56
CA HIS A 122 -1.67 0.18 -19.22
C HIS A 122 -2.91 0.85 -18.61
N SER A 123 -4.07 0.66 -19.23
CA SER A 123 -5.34 1.23 -18.77
C SER A 123 -5.77 0.69 -17.40
N ALA A 124 -5.49 -0.58 -17.09
CA ALA A 124 -5.79 -1.12 -15.77
C ALA A 124 -4.90 -0.52 -14.68
N LYS A 125 -3.62 -0.26 -14.97
CA LYS A 125 -2.67 0.34 -14.00
C LYS A 125 -3.00 1.79 -13.63
N GLU A 126 -3.72 2.51 -14.48
CA GLU A 126 -4.18 3.87 -14.17
C GLU A 126 -5.27 3.89 -13.10
N ARG A 127 -6.04 2.79 -12.98
CA ARG A 127 -7.19 2.67 -12.09
C ARG A 127 -6.94 1.78 -10.87
N LEU A 128 -6.12 0.75 -11.04
CA LEU A 128 -5.92 -0.31 -10.07
C LEU A 128 -4.45 -0.44 -9.67
N ARG A 129 -4.23 -0.83 -8.41
CA ARG A 129 -2.90 -1.20 -7.90
C ARG A 129 -2.77 -2.71 -7.90
N PHE A 130 -1.90 -3.22 -8.76
CA PHE A 130 -1.59 -4.64 -8.85
C PHE A 130 -0.57 -5.06 -7.78
N ALA A 131 -0.72 -6.26 -7.23
CA ALA A 131 0.20 -6.85 -6.25
C ALA A 131 1.52 -7.36 -6.88
N GLY A 132 1.64 -7.29 -8.21
CA GLY A 132 2.79 -7.76 -8.98
C GLY A 132 2.41 -8.86 -9.99
N PRO A 133 3.31 -9.21 -10.91
CA PRO A 133 3.09 -10.30 -11.85
C PRO A 133 3.29 -11.64 -11.15
N GLU A 134 2.27 -12.49 -11.17
CA GLU A 134 2.39 -13.89 -10.73
C GLU A 134 2.88 -14.79 -11.87
N VAL A 135 2.38 -14.55 -13.09
CA VAL A 135 2.71 -15.31 -14.29
C VAL A 135 3.07 -14.35 -15.42
N MET A 136 4.15 -14.65 -16.13
CA MET A 136 4.52 -13.98 -17.38
C MET A 136 4.31 -14.94 -18.53
N THR A 137 3.43 -14.59 -19.46
CA THR A 137 3.09 -15.40 -20.63
C THR A 137 2.99 -14.54 -21.88
N GLY A 138 3.26 -15.14 -23.04
CA GLY A 138 3.09 -14.51 -24.35
C GLY A 138 1.66 -14.65 -24.85
N LEU A 139 1.18 -13.66 -25.62
CA LEU A 139 -0.08 -13.78 -26.33
C LEU A 139 0.11 -14.77 -27.50
N VAL A 140 -0.77 -15.76 -27.57
CA VAL A 140 -0.76 -16.76 -28.64
C VAL A 140 -2.09 -16.73 -29.39
N LEU A 141 -2.03 -16.85 -30.70
CA LEU A 141 -3.22 -17.03 -31.52
C LEU A 141 -3.60 -18.51 -31.50
N VAL A 142 -4.79 -18.83 -30.98
CA VAL A 142 -5.32 -20.19 -30.99
C VAL A 142 -6.25 -20.34 -32.19
N GLN A 143 -5.95 -21.30 -33.07
CA GLN A 143 -6.79 -21.64 -34.21
C GLN A 143 -7.22 -23.11 -34.11
N ARG A 144 -8.48 -23.38 -34.44
CA ARG A 144 -8.97 -24.75 -34.58
C ARG A 144 -8.17 -25.47 -35.67
N LYS A 145 -7.67 -26.67 -35.37
CA LYS A 145 -7.06 -27.55 -36.38
C LYS A 145 -8.04 -27.76 -37.54
N ALA A 146 -7.57 -27.59 -38.77
CA ALA A 146 -8.35 -27.91 -39.96
C ALA A 146 -8.78 -29.39 -39.90
N LYS A 147 -10.05 -29.68 -40.20
CA LYS A 147 -10.49 -31.05 -40.43
C LYS A 147 -9.88 -31.48 -41.77
N THR A 148 -8.99 -32.46 -41.73
CA THR A 148 -8.58 -33.22 -42.92
C THR A 148 -9.75 -34.10 -43.37
#